data_AF-D7MK26-F1
#
_entry.id   AF-D7MK26-F1
#
_cell.length_a   1.000
_cell.length_b   1.000
_cell.length_c   1.000
_cell.angle_alpha   90.00
_cell.angle_beta   90.00
_cell.angle_gamma   90.00
#
_symmetry.space_group_name_H-M   'P 1'
#
loop_
_entity.id
_entity.type
_entity.pdbx_description
1 polymer ?
#
loop_
_entity_poly.entity_id
_entity_poly.type
_entity_poly.pdbx_seq_one_letter_code
_entity_poly.pdbx_strand_id
1 'polypeptide(L)' 'MGTTETNQSLEAIKKVLDKGFELSFKIDCSQCVASGGSCGFKQSSKAFVCYCKDQPHEHTCGKMGNGL' A
#
# COMPACT_ATOMS: atom_id res chain seq x y z
N MET A 1 46.61 1.24 9.59
CA MET A 1 45.19 1.28 9.99
C MET A 1 44.63 2.62 9.54
N GLY A 2 43.63 2.79 8.67
CA GLY A 2 42.83 1.89 7.85
C GLY A 2 42.26 2.70 6.66
N THR A 3 42.15 2.07 5.50
CA THR A 3 41.48 2.62 4.29
C THR A 3 40.46 1.64 3.71
N THR A 4 40.17 0.55 4.42
CA THR A 4 39.34 -0.56 3.93
C THR A 4 37.84 -0.38 4.21
N GLU A 5 37.47 0.53 5.13
CA GLU A 5 36.08 0.69 5.59
C GLU A 5 35.16 1.39 4.58
N THR A 6 35.67 2.35 3.80
CA THR A 6 34.85 3.13 2.84
C THR A 6 34.39 2.29 1.65
N ASN A 7 35.22 1.34 1.21
CA ASN A 7 34.95 0.51 0.03
C ASN A 7 33.92 -0.59 0.33
N GLN A 8 33.98 -1.19 1.53
CA GLN A 8 32.99 -2.17 1.98
C GLN A 8 31.61 -1.53 2.18
N SER A 9 31.56 -0.30 2.69
CA SER A 9 30.31 0.42 2.92
C SER A 9 29.59 0.79 1.61
N LEU A 10 30.33 1.22 0.58
CA LEU A 10 29.75 1.56 -0.72
C LEU A 10 29.13 0.34 -1.43
N GLU A 11 29.84 -0.79 -1.44
CA GLU A 11 29.35 -2.02 -2.06
C GLU A 11 28.13 -2.59 -1.33
N ALA A 12 28.09 -2.47 0.00
CA ALA A 12 26.91 -2.84 0.79
C ALA A 12 25.69 -1.97 0.44
N ILE A 13 25.87 -0.65 0.29
CA ILE A 13 24.80 0.27 -0.09
C ILE A 13 24.28 -0.05 -1.49
N LYS A 14 25.15 -0.23 -2.49
CA LYS A 14 24.74 -0.61 -3.85
C LYS A 14 23.91 -1.89 -3.85
N LYS A 15 24.36 -2.91 -3.12
CA LYS A 15 23.66 -4.19 -3.03
C LYS A 15 22.28 -4.08 -2.38
N VAL A 16 22.09 -3.16 -1.43
CA VAL A 16 20.78 -2.91 -0.82
C VAL A 16 19.86 -2.17 -1.80
N LEU A 17 20.38 -1.19 -2.54
CA LEU A 17 19.62 -0.48 -3.57
C LEU A 17 19.19 -1.40 -4.72
N ASP A 18 20.08 -2.28 -5.18
CA ASP A 18 19.78 -3.27 -6.23
C ASP A 18 18.72 -4.30 -5.80
N LYS A 19 18.68 -4.64 -4.51
CA LYS A 19 17.63 -5.51 -3.94
C LYS A 19 16.28 -4.81 -3.84
N GLY A 20 16.29 -3.48 -3.70
CA GLY A 20 15.09 -2.69 -3.44
C GLY A 20 14.57 -2.79 -2.00
N PHE A 21 13.49 -2.05 -1.73
CA PHE A 21 12.82 -2.00 -0.43
C PHE A 21 11.38 -2.48 -0.57
N GLU A 22 10.92 -3.26 0.40
CA GLU A 22 9.52 -3.65 0.47
C GLU A 22 8.66 -2.43 0.87
N LEU A 23 7.63 -2.17 0.08
CA LEU A 23 6.65 -1.13 0.38
C LEU A 23 5.46 -1.79 1.09
N SER A 24 5.28 -1.45 2.36
CA SER A 24 4.08 -1.83 3.13
C SER A 24 3.09 -0.67 3.14
N PHE A 25 1.86 -0.92 2.67
CA PHE A 25 0.77 0.04 2.85
C PHE A 25 0.25 -0.07 4.28
N LYS A 26 0.24 1.04 5.04
CA LYS A 26 -0.35 1.09 6.40
C LYS A 26 -1.88 1.20 6.38
N ILE A 27 -2.52 0.81 5.29
CA ILE A 27 -3.96 0.91 5.08
C ILE A 27 -4.52 -0.51 5.13
N ASP A 28 -5.46 -0.74 6.04
CA ASP A 28 -6.20 -1.99 6.06
C ASP A 28 -7.17 -2.04 4.86
N CYS A 29 -6.77 -2.78 3.82
CA CYS A 29 -7.58 -3.02 2.63
C CYS A 29 -8.43 -4.29 2.73
N SER A 30 -8.34 -5.05 3.82
CA SER A 30 -8.88 -6.42 3.90
C SER A 30 -10.38 -6.47 3.62
N GLN A 31 -11.15 -5.56 4.22
CA GLN A 31 -12.61 -5.50 4.05
C GLN A 31 -13.01 -5.15 2.61
N CYS A 32 -12.35 -4.17 1.99
CA CYS A 32 -12.61 -3.78 0.61
C CYS A 32 -12.34 -4.95 -0.36
N VAL A 33 -11.20 -5.62 -0.20
CA VAL A 33 -10.83 -6.77 -1.03
C VAL A 33 -11.79 -7.93 -0.81
N ALA A 34 -12.15 -8.23 0.46
CA ALA A 34 -13.10 -9.28 0.80
C ALA A 34 -14.50 -9.03 0.21
N SER A 35 -14.90 -7.76 0.08
CA SER A 35 -16.16 -7.36 -0.56
C SER A 35 -16.12 -7.39 -2.10
N GLY A 36 -14.97 -7.72 -2.71
CA GLY A 36 -14.79 -7.75 -4.16
C GLY A 36 -14.40 -6.41 -4.80
N GLY A 37 -13.93 -5.46 -3.99
CA GLY A 37 -13.45 -4.15 -4.43
C GLY A 37 -11.93 -4.05 -4.55
N SER A 38 -11.47 -2.94 -5.13
CA SER A 38 -10.06 -2.54 -5.14
C SER A 38 -9.85 -1.35 -4.23
N CYS A 39 -8.92 -1.45 -3.28
CA CYS A 39 -8.65 -0.34 -2.39
C CYS A 39 -7.77 0.73 -3.04
N GLY A 40 -7.93 1.98 -2.61
CA GLY A 40 -7.09 3.07 -3.07
C GLY A 40 -7.24 4.34 -2.25
N PHE A 41 -6.66 5.42 -2.76
CA PHE A 41 -6.68 6.74 -2.14
C PHE A 41 -7.28 7.75 -3.11
N LYS A 42 -8.28 8.51 -2.66
CA LYS A 42 -8.92 9.55 -3.45
C LYS A 42 -8.29 10.90 -3.12
N GLN A 43 -7.55 11.46 -4.07
CA GLN A 43 -6.79 12.70 -3.85
C GLN A 43 -7.67 13.92 -3.55
N SER A 44 -8.89 13.98 -4.08
CA SER A 44 -9.81 15.09 -3.85
C SER A 44 -10.34 15.15 -2.43
N SER A 45 -10.72 14.01 -1.83
CA SER A 45 -11.14 13.91 -0.44
C SER A 45 -10.00 13.63 0.54
N LYS A 46 -8.79 13.41 0.03
CA LYS A 46 -7.60 13.01 0.82
C LYS A 46 -7.89 11.81 1.73
N ALA A 47 -8.71 10.88 1.26
CA ALA A 47 -9.22 9.76 2.05
C ALA A 47 -9.04 8.43 1.34
N PHE A 48 -9.10 7.35 2.13
CA PHE A 48 -9.24 5.99 1.62
C PHE A 48 -10.55 5.85 0.81
N VAL A 49 -10.52 4.98 -0.19
CA VAL A 49 -11.69 4.65 -1.00
C VAL A 49 -11.63 3.18 -1.43
N CYS A 50 -12.78 2.51 -1.39
CA CYS A 50 -12.98 1.19 -1.98
C CYS A 50 -13.65 1.35 -3.35
N TYR A 51 -12.94 1.03 -4.42
CA TYR A 51 -13.46 1.06 -5.77
C TYR A 51 -14.24 -0.22 -6.07
N CYS A 52 -15.57 -0.09 -6.20
CA CYS A 52 -16.49 -1.18 -6.49
C CYS A 52 -17.06 -1.08 -7.90
N LYS A 53 -17.68 -2.17 -8.39
CA LYS A 53 -18.27 -2.22 -9.74
C LYS A 53 -19.41 -1.22 -9.94
N ASP A 54 -20.16 -0.94 -8.89
CA ASP A 54 -21.27 0.02 -8.89
C ASP A 54 -20.74 1.45 -8.75
N GLN A 55 -20.05 1.76 -7.65
CA GLN A 55 -19.47 3.08 -7.39
C GLN A 55 -18.37 3.01 -6.31
N PRO A 56 -17.55 4.06 -6.15
CA PRO A 56 -16.63 4.12 -5.02
C PRO A 56 -17.38 4.24 -3.68
N HIS A 57 -16.99 3.43 -2.70
CA HIS A 57 -17.51 3.42 -1.33
C HIS A 57 -16.39 3.74 -0.33
N GLU A 58 -16.75 4.05 0.92
CA GLU A 58 -15.74 4.39 1.94
C GLU A 58 -14.91 3.17 2.35
N HIS A 59 -15.50 2.00 2.56
CA HIS A 59 -14.78 0.85 3.14
C HIS A 59 -14.99 -0.49 2.42
N THR A 60 -16.20 -0.78 1.94
CA THR A 60 -16.58 -2.07 1.33
C THR A 60 -17.54 -1.87 0.17
N CYS A 61 -17.61 -2.86 -0.71
CA CYS A 61 -18.61 -2.97 -1.76
C CYS A 61 -19.91 -3.58 -1.23
N GLY A 62 -21.04 -3.07 -1.75
CA GLY A 62 -22.37 -3.39 -1.27
C GLY A 62 -22.97 -2.23 -0.48
N LYS A 63 -24.29 -2.14 -0.44
CA LYS A 63 -24.95 -1.11 0.36
C LYS A 63 -24.69 -1.40 1.84
N MET A 64 -24.46 -0.36 2.66
CA MET A 64 -25.04 -0.34 4.02
C MET A 64 -26.57 -0.23 3.88
N GLY A 65 -27.18 -1.23 3.26
CA GLY A 65 -28.60 -1.47 3.31
C GLY A 65 -28.71 -2.68 4.19
N ASN A 66 -29.14 -2.48 5.43
CA ASN A 66 -29.48 -3.57 6.34
C ASN A 66 -30.15 -4.69 5.56
N GLY A 67 -29.59 -5.89 5.65
CA GLY A 67 -30.36 -7.10 5.36
C GLY A 67 -31.51 -7.17 6.36
N LEU A 68 -32.63 -6.57 5.98
CA LEU A 68 -33.98 -6.84 6.44
C LEU A 68 -34.93 -6.55 5.28
#